data_AF-A0A0Q6QXV3-F1
#
_entry.id   AF-A0A0Q6QXV3-F1
#
_cell.length_a   1.000
_cell.length_b   1.000
_cell.length_c   1.000
_cell.angle_alpha   90.00
_cell.angle_beta   90.00
_cell.angle_gamma   90.00
#
_symmetry.space_group_name_H-M   'P 1'
#
loop_
_entity.id
_entity.type
_entity.pdbx_description
1 polymer ?
#
loop_
_entity_poly.entity_id
_entity_poly.type
_entity_poly.pdbx_seq_one_letter_code
_entity_poly.pdbx_strand_id
1 'polypeptide(L)' 'MRRLAVLAALSLLAGCVSGPDHVPPEMPLPAKFNEGAGKVGDVSTVAWWTAYRDPRLNSLVGEGLSENLTIQ' A
#
# COMPACT_ATOMS: atom_id res chain seq x y z
N MET A 1 -9.45 -18.59 -41.99
CA MET A 1 -10.40 -19.08 -40.96
C MET A 1 -9.82 -18.98 -39.54
N ARG A 2 -8.80 -19.76 -39.15
CA ARG A 2 -8.25 -19.78 -37.77
C ARG A 2 -7.74 -18.43 -37.23
N ARG A 3 -7.07 -17.62 -38.06
CA ARG A 3 -6.59 -16.28 -37.65
C ARG A 3 -7.73 -15.31 -37.36
N LEU A 4 -8.82 -15.38 -38.12
CA LEU A 4 -10.01 -14.54 -37.91
C LEU A 4 -10.71 -14.88 -36.61
N ALA A 5 -10.78 -16.17 -36.24
CA ALA A 5 -11.35 -16.60 -34.97
C ALA A 5 -10.53 -16.09 -33.76
N VAL A 6 -9.20 -16.09 -33.86
CA VAL A 6 -8.30 -15.56 -32.82
C VAL A 6 -8.47 -14.04 -32.67
N LEU A 7 -8.56 -13.30 -33.79
CA LEU A 7 -8.80 -11.86 -33.77
C LEU A 7 -10.16 -11.52 -33.15
N ALA A 8 -11.22 -12.26 -33.50
CA ALA A 8 -12.55 -12.06 -32.92
C ALA A 8 -12.59 -12.35 -31.41
N ALA A 9 -11.87 -13.37 -30.95
CA ALA A 9 -11.77 -13.69 -29.53
C ALA A 9 -11.04 -12.58 -28.74
N LEU A 10 -9.96 -12.02 -29.30
CA LEU A 10 -9.21 -10.93 -28.65
C LEU A 10 -10.04 -9.64 -28.50
N SER A 11 -10.89 -9.33 -29.49
CA SER A 11 -11.78 -8.16 -29.41
C SER A 11 -12.81 -8.25 -28.28
N LEU A 12 -13.22 -9.46 -27.88
CA LEU A 12 -14.15 -9.66 -26.76
C LEU A 12 -13.50 -9.42 -25.40
N LEU A 13 -12.16 -9.48 -25.31
CA LEU A 13 -11.41 -9.19 -24.09
C LEU A 13 -11.01 -7.71 -23.98
N ALA A 14 -11.27 -6.91 -25.01
CA ALA A 14 -11.03 -5.47 -24.96
C ALA A 14 -12.16 -4.78 -24.19
N GLY A 15 -11.95 -4.54 -22.89
CA GLY A 15 -12.80 -3.66 -22.10
C GLY A 15 -12.50 -2.19 -22.42
N CYS A 16 -13.54 -1.38 -22.58
CA CYS A 16 -13.35 0.07 -22.62
C CYS A 16 -13.04 0.57 -21.21
N VAL A 17 -11.90 1.27 -21.05
CA VAL A 17 -11.70 2.10 -19.86
C VAL A 17 -12.64 3.30 -19.96
N SER A 18 -13.79 3.21 -19.30
CA SER A 18 -14.80 4.27 -19.27
C SER A 18 -14.80 4.92 -17.90
N GLY A 19 -13.81 5.79 -17.66
CA GLY A 19 -13.69 6.57 -16.44
C GLY A 19 -12.90 7.84 -16.71
N PRO A 20 -13.18 8.95 -16.01
CA PRO A 20 -12.30 10.10 -16.04
C PRO A 20 -10.93 9.72 -15.49
N ASP A 21 -9.91 10.47 -15.88
CA ASP A 21 -8.58 10.30 -15.30
C ASP A 21 -8.67 10.40 -13.78
N HIS A 22 -8.09 9.41 -13.08
CA HIS A 22 -8.07 9.42 -11.63
C HIS A 22 -7.26 10.61 -11.14
N VAL A 23 -7.92 11.54 -10.46
CA VAL A 23 -7.29 12.64 -9.74
C VAL A 23 -7.41 12.40 -8.23
N PRO A 24 -6.30 12.46 -7.47
CA PRO A 24 -6.37 12.42 -6.02
C PRO A 24 -7.29 13.53 -5.51
N PRO A 25 -8.18 13.26 -4.55
CA PRO A 25 -9.04 14.29 -3.98
C PRO A 25 -8.21 15.34 -3.24
N GLU A 26 -8.57 16.61 -3.39
CA GLU A 26 -7.99 17.67 -2.56
C GLU A 26 -8.47 17.53 -1.12
N MET A 27 -7.53 17.50 -0.18
CA MET A 27 -7.81 17.48 1.26
C MET A 27 -7.38 18.82 1.86
N PRO A 28 -8.30 19.77 2.12
CA PRO A 28 -7.96 21.09 2.66
C PRO A 28 -7.66 20.99 4.16
N LEU A 29 -6.53 20.36 4.49
CA LEU A 29 -6.02 20.21 5.85
C LEU A 29 -4.96 21.28 6.15
N PRO A 30 -4.79 21.65 7.43
CA PRO A 30 -3.66 22.47 7.84
C PRO A 30 -2.32 21.85 7.43
N ALA A 31 -1.37 22.68 7.00
CA ALA A 31 -0.08 22.21 6.51
C ALA A 31 0.77 21.48 7.58
N LYS A 32 0.45 21.66 8.87
CA LYS A 32 1.14 21.07 10.02
C LYS A 32 0.18 20.84 11.17
N PHE A 33 0.50 19.90 12.05
CA PHE A 33 -0.15 19.75 13.34
C PHE A 33 0.16 20.95 14.24
N ASN A 34 -0.72 21.22 15.21
CA ASN A 34 -0.52 22.28 16.20
C ASN A 34 0.65 21.99 17.16
N GLU A 35 1.01 20.71 17.29
CA GLU A 35 2.07 20.22 18.17
C GLU A 35 3.14 19.47 17.36
N GLY A 36 4.32 19.31 17.95
CA GLY A 36 5.46 18.57 17.38
C GLY A 36 6.63 19.46 16.96
N ALA A 37 7.84 18.92 17.11
CA ALA A 37 9.08 19.61 16.77
C ALA A 37 9.57 19.19 15.39
N GLY A 38 9.38 20.05 14.39
CA GLY A 38 10.05 19.94 13.08
C GLY A 38 9.63 18.74 12.23
N LYS A 39 10.38 18.54 11.13
CA LYS A 39 10.16 17.40 10.23
C LYS A 39 10.75 16.15 10.88
N VAL A 40 9.90 15.32 11.47
CA VAL A 40 10.24 13.91 11.70
C VAL A 40 10.19 13.25 10.32
N GLY A 41 11.23 12.51 9.94
CA GLY A 41 11.30 11.83 8.63
C GLY A 41 10.16 10.82 8.43
N ASP A 42 10.30 9.93 7.46
CA ASP A 42 9.29 8.88 7.27
C ASP A 42 9.34 7.83 8.40
N VAL A 43 8.43 7.96 9.37
CA VAL A 43 8.30 7.03 10.49
C VAL A 43 7.48 5.79 10.15
N SER A 44 6.82 5.75 8.98
CA SER A 44 5.96 4.62 8.61
C SER A 44 6.74 3.33 8.38
N THR A 45 8.03 3.45 8.06
CA THR A 45 8.94 2.32 7.80
C THR A 45 9.72 1.88 9.04
N VAL A 46 9.53 2.55 10.18
CA VAL A 46 10.26 2.24 11.41
C VAL A 46 9.60 1.05 12.12
N ALA A 47 10.41 0.08 12.53
CA ALA A 47 10.02 -0.98 13.46
C ALA A 47 9.76 -0.39 14.86
N TRP A 48 8.64 0.31 15.02
CA TRP A 48 8.33 1.16 16.17
C TRP A 48 8.44 0.44 17.52
N TRP A 49 8.17 -0.87 17.54
CA TRP A 49 8.24 -1.70 18.75
C TRP A 49 9.68 -1.81 19.31
N THR A 50 10.71 -1.59 18.49
CA THR A 50 12.11 -1.61 18.94
C THR A 50 12.44 -0.47 19.91
N ALA A 51 11.66 0.63 19.89
CA ALA A 51 11.83 1.75 20.81
C ALA A 51 11.62 1.35 22.29
N TYR A 52 10.87 0.27 22.55
CA TYR A 52 10.67 -0.27 23.90
C TYR A 52 11.92 -0.95 24.48
N ARG A 53 12.92 -1.26 23.64
CA ARG A 53 14.15 -1.97 24.03
C ARG A 53 13.87 -3.29 24.74
N ASP A 54 12.76 -3.93 24.41
CA ASP A 54 12.37 -5.23 24.97
C ASP A 54 12.74 -6.35 23.97
N PRO A 55 13.74 -7.18 24.29
CA PRO A 55 14.15 -8.28 23.41
C PRO A 55 13.08 -9.35 23.25
N ARG A 56 12.20 -9.54 24.26
CA ARG A 56 11.08 -10.49 24.17
C ARG A 56 10.04 -9.98 23.18
N LEU A 57 9.71 -8.69 23.24
CA LEU A 57 8.79 -8.06 22.30
C LEU A 57 9.31 -8.18 20.86
N ASN A 58 10.59 -7.93 20.64
CA ASN A 58 11.20 -8.08 19.31
C ASN A 58 11.07 -9.51 18.77
N SER A 59 11.27 -10.52 19.62
CA SER A 59 11.12 -11.93 19.23
C SER A 59 9.68 -12.26 18.84
N LEU A 60 8.70 -11.81 19.63
CA LEU A 60 7.28 -12.08 19.38
C LEU A 60 6.79 -11.43 18.09
N VAL A 61 7.23 -10.20 17.78
CA VAL A 61 6.88 -9.55 16.52
C VAL A 61 7.51 -10.27 15.33
N GLY A 62 8.78 -10.71 15.46
CA GLY A 62 9.45 -11.47 14.41
C GLY A 62 8.74 -12.79 14.09
N GLU A 63 8.41 -13.57 15.12
CA GLU A 63 7.63 -14.81 14.99
C GLU A 63 6.23 -14.55 14.40
N GLY A 64 5.55 -13.51 14.90
CA GLY A 64 4.24 -13.14 14.39
C GLY A 64 4.26 -12.78 12.90
N LEU A 65 5.31 -12.10 12.41
CA LEU A 65 5.44 -11.74 10.99
C LEU A 65 5.84 -12.93 10.10
N SER A 66 6.58 -13.92 10.61
CA SER A 66 6.97 -15.10 9.82
C SER A 66 5.83 -16.10 9.64
N GLU A 67 4.97 -16.23 10.65
CA GLU A 67 3.90 -17.22 10.67
C GLU A 67 2.53 -16.65 10.25
N ASN A 68 2.45 -15.35 9.89
CA ASN A 68 1.17 -14.75 9.54
C ASN A 68 0.73 -15.09 8.12
N LEU A 69 -0.31 -15.93 8.03
CA LEU A 69 -0.90 -16.37 6.76
C LEU A 69 -1.58 -15.25 5.94
N THR A 70 -1.87 -14.10 6.55
CA THR A 70 -2.71 -13.05 5.95
C THR A 70 -2.01 -11.70 5.78
N ILE A 71 -0.79 -11.53 6.32
CA ILE A 71 -0.05 -10.25 6.32
C ILE A 71 1.06 -10.20 5.25
N GLN A 72 1.27 -11.25 4.45
CA GLN A 72 2.21 -11.24 3.32
C GLN A 72 1.57 -10.91 1.98
#